data_AF-A0A931X5Q6-F1
#
_entry.id   AF-A0A931X5Q6-F1
#
_cell.length_a   1.000
_cell.length_b   1.000
_cell.length_c   1.000
_cell.angle_alpha   90.00
_cell.angle_beta   90.00
_cell.angle_gamma   90.00
#
_symmetry.space_group_name_H-M   'P 1'
#
loop_
_entity.id
_entity.type
_entity.pdbx_description
1 polymer ?
#
loop_
_entity_poly.entity_id
_entity_poly.type
_entity_poly.pdbx_seq_one_letter_code
_entity_poly.pdbx_strand_id
1 'polypeptide(L)'
;MDQKIIDLYDEFTHGGSTRREFVQRLSMVAGGMPAAIALLQQLENDYKRPARIAESDERINRGVSEYEAALKAAGIRYDSNIYDGKNHAIHNDTSPNRYDAEAAALAWKRTIAFFGKYLE
;
A
#
# COMPACT_ATOMS: atom_id res chain seq x y z
N MET A 1 6.63 5.43 15.07
CA MET A 1 6.88 3.98 15.27
C MET A 1 8.38 3.81 15.48
N ASP A 2 8.80 3.02 16.47
CA ASP A 2 10.23 2.83 16.80
C ASP A 2 10.97 2.18 15.62
N GLN A 3 12.17 2.68 15.29
CA GLN A 3 13.01 2.16 14.22
C GLN A 3 13.29 0.66 14.39
N LYS A 4 13.44 0.18 15.63
CA LYS A 4 13.64 -1.24 15.92
C LYS A 4 12.47 -2.11 15.46
N ILE A 5 11.24 -1.58 15.49
CA ILE A 5 10.05 -2.31 15.03
C ILE A 5 10.03 -2.37 13.50
N ILE A 6 10.49 -1.30 12.83
CA ILE A 6 10.60 -1.23 11.37
C ILE A 6 11.65 -2.23 10.88
N ASP A 7 12.84 -2.23 11.47
CA ASP A 7 13.92 -3.14 11.11
C ASP A 7 13.52 -4.60 11.33
N LEU A 8 12.80 -4.89 12.43
CA LEU A 8 12.28 -6.22 12.73
C LEU A 8 11.24 -6.69 11.70
N TYR A 9 10.39 -5.77 11.23
CA TYR A 9 9.40 -6.07 10.20
C TYR A 9 10.06 -6.26 8.83
N ASP A 10 11.08 -5.47 8.50
CA ASP A 10 11.87 -5.59 7.28
C ASP A 10 12.63 -6.93 7.20
N GLU A 11 13.25 -7.36 8.30
CA GLU A 11 13.88 -8.68 8.40
C GLU A 11 12.87 -9.82 8.18
N PHE A 12 11.65 -9.69 8.74
CA PHE A 12 10.57 -10.66 8.55
C PHE A 12 10.07 -10.72 7.10
N THR A 13 9.84 -9.59 6.45
CA THR A 13 9.31 -9.54 5.08
C THR A 13 10.31 -10.02 4.02
N HIS A 14 11.62 -9.94 4.31
CA HIS A 14 12.68 -10.40 3.41
C HIS A 14 13.16 -11.84 3.73
N GLY A 15 12.40 -12.58 4.54
CA GLY A 15 12.66 -14.01 4.79
C GLY A 15 13.77 -14.29 5.81
N GLY A 16 14.24 -13.28 6.53
CA GLY A 16 15.25 -13.42 7.58
C GLY A 16 14.74 -14.04 8.89
N SER A 17 13.41 -14.15 9.06
CA SER A 17 12.81 -14.76 10.25
C SER A 17 11.46 -15.41 9.96
N THR A 18 11.08 -16.38 10.79
CA THR A 18 9.73 -16.96 10.77
C THR A 18 8.70 -16.04 11.42
N ARG A 19 7.41 -16.18 11.08
CA ARG A 19 6.32 -15.41 11.71
C ARG A 19 6.32 -15.54 13.24
N ARG A 20 6.66 -16.72 13.77
CA ARG A 20 6.74 -16.97 15.21
C ARG A 20 7.88 -16.18 15.86
N GLU A 21 9.06 -16.18 15.26
CA GLU A 21 10.22 -15.43 15.76
C GLU A 21 9.99 -13.93 15.70
N PHE A 22 9.40 -13.46 14.60
CA PHE A 22 9.00 -12.06 14.44
C PHE A 22 8.05 -11.61 15.57
N VAL A 23 6.94 -12.32 15.80
CA VAL A 23 5.98 -11.96 16.85
C VAL A 23 6.60 -12.01 18.25
N GLN A 24 7.46 -13.00 18.51
CA GLN A 24 8.15 -13.12 19.78
C GLN A 24 9.09 -11.93 20.02
N ARG A 25 9.89 -11.52 19.04
CA ARG A 25 10.80 -10.37 19.14
C ARG A 25 10.03 -9.05 19.19
N LEU A 26 8.93 -8.93 18.45
CA LEU A 26 8.03 -7.77 18.50
C LEU A 26 7.45 -7.58 19.91
N SER A 27 7.09 -8.66 20.61
CA SER A 27 6.61 -8.58 21.99
C SER A 27 7.65 -8.06 22.98
N MET A 28 8.93 -8.37 22.76
CA MET A 28 10.02 -7.87 23.60
C MET A 28 10.25 -6.37 23.37
N VAL A 29 10.19 -5.93 22.12
CA VAL A 29 10.38 -4.51 21.75
C VAL A 29 9.18 -3.65 22.15
N ALA A 30 7.96 -4.19 22.00
CA ALA A 30 6.71 -3.48 22.29
C ALA A 30 6.34 -3.45 23.78
N GLY A 31 7.09 -4.13 24.65
CA GLY A 31 6.83 -4.19 26.09
C GLY A 31 5.73 -5.19 26.50
N GLY A 32 5.38 -6.13 25.61
CA GLY A 32 4.45 -7.22 25.89
C GLY A 32 3.67 -7.70 24.66
N MET A 33 3.07 -8.90 24.77
CA MET A 33 2.22 -9.48 23.73
C MET A 33 1.01 -8.61 23.33
N PRO A 34 0.29 -7.95 24.28
CA PRO A 34 -0.83 -7.08 23.90
C PRO A 34 -0.41 -5.93 22.97
N ALA A 35 0.75 -5.32 23.24
CA ALA A 35 1.30 -4.25 22.42
C ALA A 35 1.78 -4.77 21.06
N ALA A 36 2.36 -5.98 21.01
CA ALA A 36 2.72 -6.63 19.75
C ALA A 36 1.50 -6.91 18.86
N ILE A 37 0.39 -7.38 19.43
CA ILE A 37 -0.85 -7.62 18.65
C ILE A 37 -1.41 -6.30 18.08
N ALA A 38 -1.40 -5.22 18.85
CA ALA A 38 -1.81 -3.91 18.36
C ALA A 38 -0.92 -3.42 17.20
N LEU A 39 0.39 -3.65 17.29
CA LEU A 39 1.34 -3.29 16.24
C LEU A 39 1.21 -4.18 15.00
N LEU A 40 0.89 -5.47 15.16
CA LEU A 40 0.64 -6.38 14.03
C LEU A 40 -0.50 -5.86 13.15
N GLN A 41 -1.58 -5.37 13.74
CA GLN A 41 -2.70 -4.78 12.98
C GLN A 41 -2.29 -3.54 12.19
N GLN A 42 -1.30 -2.78 12.65
CA GLN A 42 -0.77 -1.63 11.93
C GLN A 42 0.28 -2.01 10.87
N LEU A 43 1.00 -3.11 11.09
CA LEU A 43 2.05 -3.62 10.22
C LEU A 43 1.51 -4.48 9.07
N GLU A 44 0.43 -5.21 9.29
CA GLU A 44 -0.23 -6.00 8.27
C GLU A 44 -0.75 -5.07 7.16
N ASN A 45 -0.05 -5.10 6.02
CA ASN A 45 -0.43 -4.38 4.82
C ASN A 45 -1.80 -4.90 4.34
N ASP A 46 -2.78 -4.02 4.26
CA ASP A 46 -4.12 -4.33 3.77
C ASP A 46 -4.08 -4.43 2.23
N TYR A 47 -3.61 -5.58 1.71
CA TYR A 47 -3.48 -5.90 0.28
C TYR A 47 -4.81 -5.85 -0.50
N LYS A 48 -5.94 -5.59 0.16
CA LYS A 48 -7.27 -5.50 -0.46
C LYS A 48 -7.58 -4.12 -1.05
N ARG A 49 -6.64 -3.16 -1.02
CA ARG A 49 -6.86 -1.80 -1.52
C ARG A 49 -6.25 -1.61 -2.92
N PRO A 50 -6.98 -1.02 -3.89
CA PRO A 50 -6.44 -0.73 -5.21
C PRO A 50 -5.27 0.26 -5.08
N ALA A 51 -4.13 -0.08 -5.68
CA ALA A 51 -2.96 0.78 -5.74
C ALA A 51 -3.28 2.04 -6.55
N ARG A 52 -3.03 3.21 -5.94
CA ARG A 52 -3.20 4.52 -6.56
C ARG A 52 -1.82 5.14 -6.68
N ILE A 53 -1.33 5.21 -7.91
CA ILE A 53 0.03 5.64 -8.21
C ILE A 53 0.03 7.14 -8.48
N ALA A 54 0.94 7.86 -7.83
CA ALA A 54 1.17 9.27 -8.07
C ALA A 54 2.29 9.46 -9.09
N GLU A 55 2.17 10.49 -9.92
CA GLU A 55 3.07 10.75 -11.04
C GLU A 55 4.51 11.09 -10.61
N SER A 56 4.69 11.71 -9.45
CA SER A 56 6.01 12.07 -8.91
C SER A 56 6.67 10.97 -8.08
N ASP A 57 6.04 9.80 -7.94
CA ASP A 57 6.55 8.69 -7.13
C ASP A 57 7.51 7.82 -7.95
N GLU A 58 8.74 8.29 -8.13
CA GLU A 58 9.79 7.60 -8.92
C GLU A 58 10.07 6.15 -8.45
N ARG A 59 9.82 5.83 -7.18
CA ARG A 59 9.99 4.47 -6.64
C ARG A 59 8.95 3.52 -7.21
N ILE A 60 7.72 3.98 -7.41
CA ILE A 60 6.64 3.18 -7.99
C ILE A 60 6.68 3.25 -9.52
N ASN A 61 6.91 4.43 -10.09
CA ASN A 61 6.85 4.65 -11.54
C ASN A 61 7.93 3.90 -12.32
N ARG A 62 9.08 3.61 -11.69
CA ARG A 62 10.14 2.78 -12.29
C ARG A 62 9.62 1.39 -12.71
N GLY A 63 8.69 0.82 -11.95
CA GLY A 63 8.11 -0.49 -12.21
C GLY A 63 6.80 -0.47 -13.00
N VAL A 64 6.21 0.71 -13.27
CA VAL A 64 4.89 0.79 -13.94
C VAL A 64 4.96 0.22 -15.35
N SER A 65 6.00 0.56 -16.12
CA SER A 65 6.18 0.06 -17.49
C SER A 65 6.32 -1.47 -17.52
N GLU A 66 7.12 -2.02 -16.62
CA GLU A 66 7.35 -3.48 -16.50
C GLU A 66 6.09 -4.21 -16.05
N TYR A 67 5.35 -3.61 -15.11
CA TYR A 67 4.09 -4.16 -14.62
C TYR A 67 2.99 -4.14 -15.70
N GLU A 68 2.85 -3.03 -16.43
CA GLU A 68 1.93 -2.95 -17.56
C GLU A 68 2.28 -3.94 -18.67
N ALA A 69 3.57 -4.11 -18.96
CA ALA A 69 4.03 -5.11 -19.93
C ALA A 69 3.67 -6.53 -19.46
N ALA A 70 3.85 -6.84 -18.18
CA ALA A 70 3.48 -8.14 -17.60
C ALA A 70 1.96 -8.38 -17.64
N LEU A 71 1.15 -7.37 -17.31
CA LEU A 71 -0.32 -7.45 -17.39
C LEU A 71 -0.80 -7.69 -18.83
N LYS A 72 -0.22 -6.98 -19.81
CA LYS A 72 -0.49 -7.17 -21.24
C LYS A 72 -0.10 -8.58 -21.69
N ALA A 73 1.11 -9.04 -21.33
CA ALA A 73 1.59 -10.37 -21.67
C ALA A 73 0.72 -11.49 -21.08
N ALA A 74 0.19 -11.28 -19.87
CA ALA A 74 -0.72 -12.20 -19.20
C ALA A 74 -2.17 -12.10 -19.71
N GLY A 75 -2.49 -11.18 -20.62
CA GLY A 75 -3.86 -10.96 -21.09
C GLY A 75 -4.81 -10.44 -20.02
N ILE A 76 -4.29 -9.87 -18.93
CA ILE A 76 -5.09 -9.36 -17.82
C ILE A 76 -5.67 -8.00 -18.22
N ARG A 77 -6.99 -7.87 -18.10
CA ARG A 77 -7.65 -6.57 -18.28
C ARG A 77 -7.32 -5.66 -17.11
N TYR A 78 -6.77 -4.49 -17.40
CA TYR A 78 -6.42 -3.47 -16.41
C TYR A 78 -6.80 -2.07 -16.92
N ASP A 79 -6.85 -1.12 -15.99
CA ASP A 79 -6.98 0.30 -16.28
C ASP A 79 -5.92 1.05 -15.44
N SER A 80 -5.17 1.94 -16.07
CA SER A 80 -4.04 2.68 -15.48
C SER A 80 -4.31 4.16 -15.62
N ASN A 81 -4.46 4.84 -14.49
CA ASN A 81 -4.85 6.24 -14.43
C ASN A 81 -3.82 7.03 -13.62
N ILE A 82 -3.04 7.86 -14.31
CA ILE A 82 -2.09 8.79 -13.72
C ILE A 82 -2.80 10.14 -13.49
N TYR A 83 -2.58 10.75 -12.33
CA TYR A 83 -3.15 12.04 -11.96
C TYR A 83 -2.06 13.11 -12.05
N ASP A 84 -2.11 13.91 -13.12
CA ASP A 84 -1.08 14.88 -13.49
C ASP A 84 -0.80 15.89 -12.37
N GLY A 85 0.48 16.09 -12.05
CA GLY A 85 0.98 17.02 -11.04
C GLY A 85 0.64 16.61 -9.60
N LYS A 86 0.16 15.39 -9.34
CA LYS A 86 -0.23 14.93 -8.01
C LYS A 86 0.81 14.02 -7.37
N ASN A 87 1.04 14.25 -6.07
CA ASN A 87 1.93 13.45 -5.22
C ASN A 87 1.21 12.23 -4.62
N HIS A 88 2.00 11.33 -4.01
CA HIS A 88 1.50 10.13 -3.36
C HIS A 88 0.41 10.44 -2.32
N ALA A 89 -0.57 9.54 -2.22
CA ALA A 89 -1.69 9.60 -1.26
C ALA A 89 -2.69 10.75 -1.45
N ILE A 90 -3.09 11.04 -2.69
CA ILE A 90 -4.17 12.00 -3.05
C ILE A 90 -5.49 11.81 -2.27
N HIS A 91 -5.74 10.61 -1.76
CA HIS A 91 -6.98 10.27 -1.03
C HIS A 91 -6.89 10.42 0.48
N ASN A 92 -5.72 10.75 1.03
CA ASN A 92 -5.53 10.84 2.47
C ASN A 92 -5.95 12.22 2.99
N ASP A 93 -7.24 12.37 3.27
CA ASP A 93 -7.88 13.60 3.77
C ASP A 93 -7.38 14.06 5.15
N THR A 94 -6.66 13.21 5.90
CA THR A 94 -5.99 13.60 7.15
C THR A 94 -4.60 14.21 6.93
N SER A 95 -4.11 14.25 5.69
CA SER A 95 -2.80 14.82 5.33
C SER A 95 -2.97 16.01 4.39
N PRO A 96 -2.99 17.26 4.91
CA PRO A 96 -3.20 18.46 4.10
C PRO A 96 -2.19 18.64 2.96
N ASN A 97 -0.96 18.15 3.13
CA ASN A 97 0.11 18.26 2.14
C ASN A 97 0.04 17.20 1.02
N ARG A 98 -0.90 16.26 1.11
CA ARG A 98 -1.00 15.10 0.20
C ARG A 98 -2.40 14.95 -0.39
N TYR A 99 -3.42 15.32 0.38
CA TYR A 99 -4.80 15.29 -0.05
C TYR A 99 -5.04 16.17 -1.27
N ASP A 100 -5.71 15.62 -2.27
CA ASP A 100 -6.20 16.37 -3.43
C ASP A 100 -7.65 16.00 -3.68
N ALA A 101 -8.57 16.91 -3.36
CA ALA A 101 -10.00 16.65 -3.39
C ALA A 101 -10.52 16.30 -4.78
N GLU A 102 -9.97 16.93 -5.82
CA GLU A 102 -10.41 16.73 -7.21
C GLU A 102 -9.94 15.37 -7.74
N ALA A 103 -8.65 15.07 -7.59
CA ALA A 103 -8.08 13.80 -7.98
C ALA A 103 -8.70 12.65 -7.17
N ALA A 104 -8.98 12.88 -5.88
CA ALA A 104 -9.66 11.91 -5.04
C ALA A 104 -11.10 11.63 -5.52
N ALA A 105 -11.89 12.66 -5.81
CA ALA A 105 -13.25 12.49 -6.30
C ALA A 105 -13.28 11.73 -7.63
N LEU A 106 -12.39 12.08 -8.56
CA LEU A 106 -12.26 11.41 -9.86
C LEU A 106 -11.86 9.94 -9.70
N ALA A 107 -10.85 9.66 -8.87
CA ALA A 107 -10.39 8.31 -8.60
C ALA A 107 -11.47 7.45 -7.94
N TRP A 108 -12.26 8.01 -7.02
CA TRP A 108 -13.38 7.31 -6.39
C TRP A 108 -14.47 6.96 -7.40
N LYS A 109 -14.85 7.91 -8.25
CA LYS A 109 -15.85 7.69 -9.31
C LYS A 109 -15.45 6.53 -10.23
N ARG A 110 -14.18 6.48 -10.65
CA ARG A 110 -13.63 5.38 -11.47
C ARG A 110 -13.68 4.04 -10.74
N THR A 111 -13.33 4.01 -9.44
CA THR A 111 -13.37 2.79 -8.62
C THR A 111 -14.80 2.23 -8.51
N ILE A 112 -15.80 3.08 -8.23
CA ILE A 112 -17.20 2.63 -8.15
C ILE A 112 -17.70 2.15 -9.51
N ALA A 113 -17.37 2.83 -10.60
CA ALA A 113 -17.70 2.38 -11.96
C ALA A 113 -17.06 1.03 -12.30
N PHE A 114 -15.83 0.78 -11.85
CA PHE A 114 -15.17 -0.52 -12.00
C PHE A 114 -15.93 -1.62 -11.24
N PHE A 115 -16.29 -1.38 -9.97
CA PHE A 115 -17.07 -2.36 -9.21
C PHE A 115 -18.45 -2.63 -9.83
N GLY A 116 -19.16 -1.59 -10.27
CA GLY A 116 -20.44 -1.75 -10.96
C GLY A 116 -20.34 -2.56 -12.27
N LYS A 117 -19.15 -2.68 -12.86
CA LYS A 117 -18.92 -3.49 -14.06
C LYS A 117 -18.65 -4.97 -13.77
N TYR A 118 -18.14 -5.31 -12.59
CA TYR A 118 -17.55 -6.64 -12.34
C TYR A 118 -18.04 -7.35 -11.07
N LEU A 119 -18.82 -6.70 -10.20
CA LEU A 119 -19.25 -7.24 -8.90
C LEU A 119 -20.78 -7.25 -8.74
N GLU A 120 -21.53 -7.72 -9.73
CA GLU A 120 -22.95 -8.04 -9.51
C GLU A 120 -23.13 -9.22 -8.53
#